data_AF-A0A0F9SZH4-F1
#
_entry.id   AF-A0A0F9SZH4-F1
#
_cell.length_a   1.000
_cell.length_b   1.000
_cell.length_c   1.000
_cell.angle_alpha   90.00
_cell.angle_beta   90.00
_cell.angle_gamma   90.00
#
_symmetry.space_group_name_H-M   'P 1'
#
loop_
_entity.id
_entity.type
_entity.pdbx_description
1 polymer ?
#
loop_
_entity_poly.entity_id
_entity_poly.type
_entity_poly.pdbx_seq_one_letter_code
_entity_poly.pdbx_strand_id
1 'polypeptide(L)'
;MSFMERSARHFLMIKAAREFKQELEKAGMDNLKTLAEAGISIVGTYLDGTSPQEKGRVSQDLNALLQMGVTPNMILTDVARQMPELKLIMEQRQGYTMAEVRKLEQFMKGG
;
A
#
# COMPACT_ATOMS: atom_id res chain seq x y z
N MET A 1 -6.10 13.43 -20.55
CA MET A 1 -6.69 12.21 -19.94
C MET A 1 -8.10 12.03 -20.44
N SER A 2 -8.32 10.97 -21.20
CA SER A 2 -9.63 10.47 -21.61
C SER A 2 -10.40 9.87 -20.43
N PHE A 3 -11.70 9.67 -20.59
CA PHE A 3 -12.55 8.98 -19.60
C PHE A 3 -12.04 7.55 -19.32
N MET A 4 -11.56 6.83 -20.35
CA MET A 4 -10.98 5.49 -20.21
C MET A 4 -9.73 5.47 -19.33
N GLU A 5 -8.81 6.42 -19.50
CA GLU A 5 -7.59 6.51 -18.67
C GLU A 5 -7.93 6.81 -17.20
N ARG A 6 -8.93 7.67 -16.94
CA ARG A 6 -9.41 7.94 -15.58
C ARG A 6 -10.02 6.70 -14.94
N SER A 7 -10.85 5.96 -15.68
CA SER A 7 -11.49 4.74 -15.20
C SER A 7 -10.49 3.63 -14.95
N ALA A 8 -9.50 3.44 -15.83
CA ALA A 8 -8.42 2.48 -15.66
C ALA A 8 -7.57 2.80 -14.42
N ARG A 9 -7.18 4.07 -14.24
CA ARG A 9 -6.48 4.55 -13.04
C ARG A 9 -7.26 4.24 -11.77
N HIS A 10 -8.56 4.56 -11.75
CA HIS A 10 -9.40 4.36 -10.57
C HIS A 10 -9.56 2.86 -10.24
N PHE A 11 -9.79 2.03 -11.25
CA PHE A 11 -9.89 0.58 -11.09
C PHE A 11 -8.59 -0.03 -10.55
N LEU A 12 -7.45 0.31 -11.14
CA LEU A 12 -6.14 -0.19 -10.70
C LEU A 12 -5.82 0.27 -9.26
N MET A 13 -6.18 1.50 -8.90
CA MET A 13 -5.98 2.02 -7.54
C MET A 13 -6.81 1.24 -6.52
N ILE A 14 -8.09 1.01 -6.80
CA ILE A 14 -8.99 0.20 -5.94
C ILE A 14 -8.45 -1.21 -5.81
N LYS A 15 -8.00 -1.81 -6.92
CA LYS A 15 -7.44 -3.16 -6.93
C LYS A 15 -6.20 -3.25 -6.04
N ALA A 16 -5.23 -2.35 -6.21
CA ALA A 16 -4.02 -2.31 -5.39
C ALA A 16 -4.34 -2.13 -3.89
N ALA A 17 -5.25 -1.21 -3.55
CA ALA A 17 -5.65 -1.01 -2.17
C ALA A 17 -6.35 -2.24 -1.57
N ARG A 18 -7.13 -2.97 -2.37
CA ARG A 18 -7.81 -4.20 -1.95
C ARG A 18 -6.85 -5.35 -1.70
N GLU A 19 -5.83 -5.52 -2.56
CA GLU A 19 -4.78 -6.53 -2.37
C GLU A 19 -3.98 -6.26 -1.09
N PHE A 20 -3.57 -5.00 -0.86
CA PHE A 20 -2.97 -4.60 0.41
C PHE A 20 -3.87 -4.92 1.60
N LYS A 21 -5.15 -4.53 1.54
CA LYS A 21 -6.11 -4.79 2.62
C LYS A 21 -6.22 -6.29 2.95
N GLN A 22 -6.37 -7.15 1.95
CA GLN A 22 -6.54 -8.60 2.16
C GLN A 22 -5.34 -9.21 2.91
N GLU A 23 -4.15 -8.72 2.61
CA GLU A 23 -2.92 -9.25 3.17
C GLU A 23 -2.67 -8.72 4.57
N LEU A 24 -3.05 -7.47 4.82
CA LEU A 24 -3.11 -6.89 6.17
C LEU A 24 -4.16 -7.59 7.05
N GLU A 25 -5.30 -7.96 6.49
CA GLU A 25 -6.33 -8.75 7.18
C GLU A 25 -5.81 -10.14 7.56
N LYS A 26 -5.05 -10.80 6.68
CA LYS A 26 -4.39 -12.09 6.99
C LYS A 26 -3.36 -11.95 8.12
N ALA A 27 -2.61 -10.84 8.14
CA ALA A 27 -1.63 -10.57 9.20
C ALA A 27 -2.29 -10.34 10.57
N GLY A 28 -3.56 -9.91 10.60
CA GLY A 28 -4.34 -9.64 11.81
C GLY A 28 -4.03 -8.26 12.40
N MET A 29 -5.07 -7.56 12.85
CA MET A 29 -4.95 -6.16 13.29
C MET A 29 -4.06 -5.96 14.53
N ASP A 30 -4.09 -6.90 15.47
CA ASP A 30 -3.25 -6.84 16.69
C ASP A 30 -1.76 -6.96 16.35
N ASN A 31 -1.43 -7.77 15.35
CA ASN A 31 -0.07 -7.87 14.84
C ASN A 31 0.36 -6.56 14.16
N LEU A 32 -0.51 -5.93 13.37
CA LEU A 32 -0.22 -4.64 12.73
C LEU A 32 0.04 -3.53 13.76
N LYS A 33 -0.74 -3.48 14.85
CA LYS A 33 -0.50 -2.55 15.97
C LYS A 33 0.86 -2.81 16.62
N THR A 34 1.18 -4.08 16.88
CA THR A 34 2.47 -4.49 17.47
C THR A 34 3.65 -4.12 16.56
N LEU A 35 3.53 -4.37 15.24
CA LEU A 35 4.56 -4.00 14.25
C LEU A 35 4.76 -2.49 14.23
N ALA A 36 3.67 -1.72 14.18
CA ALA A 36 3.76 -0.27 14.21
C ALA A 36 4.39 0.23 15.52
N GLU A 37 4.03 -0.33 16.68
CA GLU A 37 4.62 -0.04 18.01
C GLU A 37 6.11 -0.33 18.09
N ALA A 38 6.55 -1.43 17.47
CA ALA A 38 7.96 -1.76 17.33
C ALA A 38 8.69 -0.90 16.28
N GLY A 39 7.99 -0.01 15.56
CA GLY A 39 8.54 0.78 14.46
C GLY A 39 8.87 -0.06 13.22
N ILE A 40 8.34 -1.29 13.13
CA ILE A 40 8.50 -2.19 12.01
C ILE A 40 7.47 -1.81 10.94
N SER A 41 7.91 -1.78 9.68
CA SER A 41 7.07 -1.35 8.57
C SER A 41 6.06 -2.42 8.18
N ILE A 42 4.80 -2.05 8.25
CA ILE A 42 3.68 -2.87 7.78
C ILE A 42 3.78 -3.15 6.28
N VAL A 43 4.08 -2.14 5.46
CA VAL A 43 4.29 -2.27 4.01
C VAL A 43 5.48 -3.19 3.73
N GLY A 44 6.60 -3.03 4.44
CA GLY A 44 7.76 -3.90 4.29
C GLY A 44 7.44 -5.35 4.64
N THR A 45 6.82 -5.59 5.80
CA THR A 45 6.39 -6.93 6.22
C THR A 45 5.41 -7.56 5.23
N TYR A 46 4.50 -6.78 4.66
CA TYR A 46 3.61 -7.24 3.60
C TYR A 46 4.39 -7.68 2.35
N LEU A 47 5.30 -6.85 1.85
CA LEU A 47 6.11 -7.14 0.68
C LEU A 47 7.07 -8.33 0.87
N ASP A 48 7.45 -8.62 2.10
CA ASP A 48 8.30 -9.77 2.46
C ASP A 48 7.48 -11.06 2.62
N GLY A 49 6.22 -10.96 3.03
CA GLY A 49 5.28 -12.08 3.11
C GLY A 49 4.67 -12.51 1.76
N THR A 50 4.83 -11.68 0.73
CA THR A 50 4.30 -11.93 -0.62
C THR A 50 5.26 -12.80 -1.42
N SER A 51 4.76 -13.78 -2.19
CA SER A 51 5.61 -14.64 -3.02
C SER A 51 6.37 -13.83 -4.09
N PRO A 52 7.54 -14.28 -4.58
CA PRO A 52 8.30 -13.55 -5.60
C PRO A 52 7.51 -13.27 -6.90
N GLN A 53 6.62 -14.20 -7.28
CA GLN A 53 5.77 -14.07 -8.46
C GLN A 53 4.69 -13.00 -8.28
N GLU A 54 4.02 -13.00 -7.12
CA GLU A 54 3.03 -11.97 -6.77
C GLU A 54 3.71 -10.61 -6.60
N LYS A 55 4.89 -10.57 -5.98
CA LYS A 55 5.69 -9.36 -5.80
C LYS A 55 6.03 -8.71 -7.15
N GLY A 56 6.42 -9.50 -8.15
CA GLY A 56 6.66 -9.00 -9.51
C GLY A 56 5.39 -8.42 -10.16
N ARG A 57 4.24 -9.09 -9.99
CA ARG A 57 2.95 -8.60 -10.52
C ARG A 57 2.51 -7.31 -9.83
N VAL A 58 2.59 -7.25 -8.50
CA VAL A 58 2.24 -6.06 -7.71
C VAL A 58 3.18 -4.91 -8.07
N SER A 59 4.48 -5.16 -8.24
CA SER A 59 5.44 -4.16 -8.73
C SER A 59 5.00 -3.57 -10.08
N GLN A 60 4.66 -4.42 -11.05
CA GLN A 60 4.20 -3.98 -12.37
C GLN A 60 2.91 -3.15 -12.30
N ASP A 61 1.90 -3.62 -11.57
CA ASP A 61 0.62 -2.91 -11.41
C ASP A 61 0.83 -1.55 -10.73
N LEU A 62 1.67 -1.49 -9.70
CA LEU A 62 2.00 -0.27 -9.00
C LEU A 62 2.85 0.70 -9.86
N ASN A 63 3.78 0.21 -10.66
CA ASN A 63 4.56 1.03 -11.58
C ASN A 63 3.65 1.66 -12.65
N ALA A 64 2.71 0.88 -13.21
CA ALA A 64 1.69 1.41 -14.13
C ALA A 64 0.85 2.53 -13.46
N LEU A 65 0.50 2.37 -12.19
CA LEU A 65 -0.18 3.40 -11.40
C LEU A 65 0.68 4.67 -11.22
N LEU A 66 1.98 4.55 -10.95
CA LEU A 66 2.90 5.71 -10.90
C LEU A 66 2.92 6.46 -12.22
N GLN A 67 3.04 5.74 -13.34
CA GLN A 67 3.04 6.34 -14.68
C GLN A 67 1.73 7.08 -14.99
N MET A 68 0.62 6.66 -14.37
CA MET A 68 -0.68 7.35 -14.45
C MET A 68 -0.86 8.48 -13.42
N GLY A 69 0.18 8.82 -12.65
CA GLY A 69 0.17 9.89 -11.66
C GLY A 69 -0.53 9.53 -10.34
N VAL A 70 -0.65 8.24 -10.01
CA VAL A 70 -1.06 7.77 -8.68
C VAL A 70 0.17 7.64 -7.82
N THR A 71 0.21 8.33 -6.69
CA THR A 71 1.36 8.30 -5.78
C THR A 71 1.23 7.19 -4.72
N PRO A 72 2.34 6.73 -4.11
CA PRO A 72 2.28 5.76 -3.02
C PRO A 72 1.40 6.25 -1.85
N ASN A 73 1.41 7.56 -1.58
CA ASN A 73 0.55 8.18 -0.58
C ASN A 73 -0.94 8.03 -0.91
N MET A 74 -1.34 8.18 -2.18
CA MET A 74 -2.74 7.96 -2.59
C MET A 74 -3.19 6.53 -2.35
N ILE A 75 -2.31 5.55 -2.63
CA ILE A 75 -2.60 4.12 -2.41
C ILE A 75 -2.79 3.85 -0.93
N LEU A 76 -1.84 4.26 -0.08
CA LEU A 76 -1.95 4.07 1.37
C LEU A 76 -3.15 4.81 1.97
N THR A 77 -3.51 5.99 1.44
CA THR A 77 -4.71 6.70 1.85
C THR A 77 -5.97 5.90 1.54
N ASP A 78 -6.03 5.23 0.39
CA ASP A 78 -7.19 4.41 0.03
C ASP A 78 -7.25 3.12 0.87
N VAL A 79 -6.10 2.49 1.16
CA VAL A 79 -6.02 1.35 2.10
C VAL A 79 -6.53 1.77 3.49
N ALA A 80 -6.06 2.90 4.01
CA ALA A 80 -6.52 3.46 5.28
C ALA A 80 -8.03 3.82 5.26
N ARG A 81 -8.56 4.25 4.10
CA ARG A 81 -10.01 4.47 3.94
C ARG A 81 -10.80 3.17 4.04
N GLN A 82 -10.26 2.07 3.51
CA GLN A 82 -10.88 0.75 3.55
C GLN A 82 -10.66 0.00 4.89
N MET A 83 -9.70 0.47 5.70
CA MET A 83 -9.32 -0.08 7.01
C MET A 83 -9.19 1.03 8.07
N PRO A 84 -10.29 1.40 8.75
CA PRO A 84 -10.31 2.50 9.72
C PRO A 84 -9.32 2.36 10.88
N GLU A 85 -9.00 1.12 11.28
CA GLU A 85 -8.01 0.88 12.34
C GLU A 85 -6.58 1.18 11.87
N LEU A 86 -6.24 0.82 10.62
CA LEU A 86 -4.94 1.19 10.04
C LEU A 86 -4.82 2.71 9.93
N LYS A 87 -5.93 3.38 9.56
CA LYS A 87 -5.99 4.85 9.55
C LYS A 87 -5.63 5.45 10.91
N LEU A 88 -6.18 4.93 12.01
CA LEU A 88 -5.85 5.40 13.35
C LEU A 88 -4.36 5.22 13.67
N ILE A 89 -3.77 4.08 13.32
CA ILE A 89 -2.32 3.81 13.50
C ILE A 89 -1.48 4.83 12.72
N MET A 90 -1.85 5.10 11.47
CA MET A 90 -1.13 6.00 10.58
C MET A 90 -1.27 7.48 10.96
N GLU A 91 -2.47 7.91 11.38
CA GLU A 91 -2.75 9.30 11.78
C GLU A 91 -2.06 9.67 13.10
N GLN A 92 -2.01 8.73 14.06
CA GLN A 92 -1.31 8.96 15.32
C GLN A 92 0.22 9.05 15.16
N ARG A 93 0.76 8.63 14.01
CA ARG A 93 2.21 8.48 13.78
C ARG A 93 2.63 8.99 12.41
N GLN A 94 2.60 10.31 12.22
CA GLN A 94 2.97 10.92 10.94
C GLN A 94 4.37 10.50 10.42
N GLY A 95 5.36 10.40 11.30
CA GLY A 95 6.71 9.94 10.93
C GLY A 95 6.74 8.49 10.43
N TYR A 96 5.93 7.62 11.05
CA TYR A 96 5.74 6.24 10.60
C TYR A 96 5.06 6.20 9.24
N THR A 97 3.98 6.95 9.04
CA THR A 97 3.28 7.05 7.76
C THR A 97 4.19 7.51 6.62
N MET A 98 5.06 8.49 6.86
CA MET A 98 6.04 8.92 5.86
C MET A 98 7.07 7.83 5.54
N ALA A 99 7.47 7.02 6.52
CA ALA A 99 8.35 5.87 6.30
C ALA A 99 7.68 4.78 5.46
N GLU A 100 6.40 4.50 5.70
CA GLU A 100 5.59 3.55 4.90
C GLU A 100 5.46 4.01 3.45
N VAL A 101 5.16 5.30 3.23
CA VAL A 101 5.08 5.90 1.89
C VAL A 101 6.42 5.74 1.15
N ARG A 102 7.54 6.00 1.82
CA ARG A 102 8.89 5.85 1.22
C ARG A 102 9.22 4.40 0.89
N LYS A 103 8.85 3.45 1.75
CA LYS A 103 9.06 2.02 1.47
C LYS A 103 8.25 1.55 0.27
N LEU A 104 6.99 1.96 0.19
CA LEU A 104 6.16 1.69 -0.98
C LEU A 104 6.76 2.34 -2.24
N GLU A 105 7.21 3.59 -2.15
CA GLU A 105 7.86 4.28 -3.26
C GLU A 105 9.13 3.57 -3.76
N GLN A 106 9.98 3.10 -2.84
CA GLN A 106 11.18 2.34 -3.18
C GLN A 106 10.83 1.04 -3.89
N PHE A 107 9.81 0.33 -3.41
CA PHE A 107 9.32 -0.89 -4.05
C PHE A 107 8.84 -0.63 -5.48
N MET A 108 8.08 0.45 -5.70
CA MET A 108 7.54 0.79 -7.01
C MET A 108 8.59 1.28 -8.02
N LYS A 109 9.71 1.84 -7.53
CA LYS A 109 10.81 2.35 -8.37
C LYS A 109 11.92 1.34 -8.64
N GLY A 110 12.04 0.29 -7.81
CA GLY A 110 13.16 -0.66 -7.85
C GLY A 110 12.76 -2.13 -7.97
N GLY A 111 11.46 -2.42 -8.14
CA GLY A 111 10.95 -3.77 -8.41
C GLY A 111 10.76 -4.07 -9.89
#